data_AF-A0A958P4P5-F1
#
_entry.id   AF-A0A958P4P5-F1
#
_cell.length_a   1.000
_cell.length_b   1.000
_cell.length_c   1.000
_cell.angle_alpha   90.00
_cell.angle_beta   90.00
_cell.angle_gamma   90.00
#
_symmetry.space_group_name_H-M   'P 1'
#
loop_
_entity.id
_entity.type
_entity.pdbx_description
1 polymer ?
#
loop_
_entity_poly.entity_id
_entity_poly.type
_entity_poly.pdbx_seq_one_letter_code
_entity_poly.pdbx_strand_id
1 'polypeptide(L)'
;MINLEEKHVINLIENFYGLKINQSQVILLSSSFAKSYKIINPIATIVVKVFSEEYKTKKDALSELKLLLELSSNNVKVIIPKSGVNRDFILELNQIQNGYFAIAYEYFEGEVIPKLNKVQSFNLGVNLANFHKFSINPNLELDKTEYTIGYLFDDSYKLIRPFLGDSQKEYLNKLRDKIQLQLELINLEINNENYGICHGDYISRNSLKKKKKEKKNKNKKKKIFIFFQKVYLLL
;
A
#
# COMPACT_ATOMS: atom_id res chain seq x y z
N MET A 1 5.67 -6.51 -19.97
CA MET A 1 4.82 -6.48 -18.74
C MET A 1 4.62 -7.93 -18.29
N ILE A 2 5.19 -8.33 -17.17
CA ILE A 2 5.25 -9.73 -16.71
C ILE A 2 3.84 -10.34 -16.54
N ASN A 3 3.63 -11.55 -17.07
CA ASN A 3 2.45 -12.36 -16.82
C ASN A 3 2.77 -13.46 -15.81
N LEU A 4 2.17 -13.40 -14.61
CA LEU A 4 2.38 -14.42 -13.59
C LEU A 4 1.69 -15.76 -13.86
N GLU A 5 0.94 -15.91 -14.95
CA GLU A 5 0.48 -17.23 -15.39
C GLU A 5 1.57 -18.00 -16.15
N GLU A 6 2.66 -17.34 -16.54
CA GLU A 6 3.80 -18.02 -17.16
C GLU A 6 4.48 -18.93 -16.14
N LYS A 7 4.50 -20.23 -16.47
CA LYS A 7 5.01 -21.31 -15.61
C LYS A 7 6.39 -21.02 -15.01
N HIS A 8 7.28 -20.39 -15.78
CA HIS A 8 8.63 -20.06 -15.31
C HIS A 8 8.61 -19.03 -14.18
N VAL A 9 7.78 -17.99 -14.27
CA VAL A 9 7.67 -16.94 -13.24
C VAL A 9 7.03 -17.50 -11.96
N ILE A 10 6.01 -18.36 -12.11
CA ILE A 10 5.38 -19.04 -10.96
C ILE A 10 6.41 -19.89 -10.22
N ASN A 11 7.23 -20.66 -10.94
CA ASN A 11 8.23 -21.51 -10.32
C ASN A 11 9.27 -20.70 -9.54
N LEU A 12 9.68 -19.52 -10.04
CA LEU A 12 10.58 -18.63 -9.30
C LEU A 12 9.96 -18.15 -7.98
N ILE A 13 8.68 -17.79 -7.99
CA ILE A 13 7.94 -17.40 -6.78
C ILE A 13 7.77 -18.57 -5.83
N GLU A 14 7.39 -19.74 -6.34
CA GLU A 14 7.21 -20.93 -5.51
C GLU A 14 8.52 -21.31 -4.82
N ASN A 15 9.63 -21.31 -5.56
CA ASN A 15 10.95 -21.54 -5.00
C ASN A 15 11.32 -20.50 -3.94
N PHE A 16 11.16 -19.21 -4.26
CA PHE A 16 11.55 -18.12 -3.36
C PHE A 16 10.76 -18.14 -2.04
N TYR A 17 9.45 -18.41 -2.09
CA TYR A 17 8.56 -18.39 -0.92
C TYR A 17 8.32 -19.76 -0.28
N GLY A 18 9.01 -20.81 -0.74
CA GLY A 18 8.92 -22.16 -0.17
C GLY A 18 7.57 -22.84 -0.39
N LEU A 19 6.94 -22.61 -1.55
CA LEU A 19 5.71 -23.26 -1.97
C LEU A 19 6.01 -24.54 -2.77
N LYS A 20 5.01 -25.42 -2.94
CA LYS A 20 5.19 -26.61 -3.79
C LYS A 20 5.24 -26.21 -5.26
N ILE A 21 6.34 -26.57 -5.93
CA ILE A 21 6.59 -26.25 -7.34
C ILE A 21 5.50 -26.87 -8.25
N ASN A 22 5.03 -26.10 -9.23
CA ASN A 22 4.00 -26.47 -10.22
C ASN A 22 2.65 -26.91 -9.61
N GLN A 23 2.34 -26.50 -8.38
CA GLN A 23 1.09 -26.86 -7.70
C GLN A 23 0.24 -25.63 -7.34
N SER A 24 0.62 -24.45 -7.81
CA SER A 24 -0.14 -23.24 -7.57
C SER A 24 -1.20 -22.96 -8.64
N GLN A 25 -2.38 -22.56 -8.19
CA GLN A 25 -3.34 -21.82 -9.01
C GLN A 25 -3.10 -20.33 -8.85
N VAL A 26 -3.08 -19.59 -9.96
CA VAL A 26 -2.86 -18.14 -9.99
C VAL A 26 -4.15 -17.44 -10.43
N ILE A 27 -4.53 -16.38 -9.72
CA ILE A 27 -5.71 -15.57 -10.05
C ILE A 27 -5.29 -14.09 -10.05
N LEU A 28 -5.45 -13.41 -11.18
CA LEU A 28 -5.25 -11.96 -11.26
C LEU A 28 -6.33 -11.23 -10.44
N LEU A 29 -5.90 -10.37 -9.52
CA LEU A 29 -6.79 -9.54 -8.68
C LEU A 29 -6.94 -8.12 -9.23
N SER A 30 -5.83 -7.52 -9.67
CA SER A 30 -5.81 -6.15 -10.20
C SER A 30 -4.55 -5.89 -11.03
N SER A 31 -4.61 -4.92 -11.95
CA SER A 31 -3.48 -4.58 -12.83
C SER A 31 -3.28 -3.07 -13.02
N SER A 32 -3.64 -2.24 -12.02
CA SER A 32 -3.53 -0.78 -12.13
C SER A 32 -2.08 -0.28 -12.02
N PHE A 33 -1.55 -0.17 -10.79
CA PHE A 33 -0.19 0.32 -10.52
C PHE A 33 0.83 -0.80 -10.32
N ALA A 34 0.34 -1.91 -9.79
CA ALA A 34 1.07 -3.15 -9.65
C ALA A 34 0.12 -4.27 -10.07
N LYS A 35 0.66 -5.31 -10.68
CA LYS A 35 -0.16 -6.50 -10.90
C LYS A 35 -0.21 -7.29 -9.60
N SER A 36 -1.41 -7.46 -9.08
CA SER A 36 -1.68 -8.21 -7.86
C SER A 36 -2.30 -9.55 -8.21
N TYR A 37 -1.76 -10.62 -7.66
CA TYR A 37 -2.19 -11.98 -7.93
C TYR A 37 -2.43 -12.72 -6.61
N LYS A 38 -3.50 -13.51 -6.55
CA LYS A 38 -3.71 -14.52 -5.51
C LYS A 38 -3.10 -15.82 -5.99
N ILE A 39 -2.17 -16.37 -5.22
CA ILE A 39 -1.55 -17.67 -5.48
C ILE A 39 -2.08 -18.65 -4.44
N ILE A 40 -2.75 -19.70 -4.90
CA ILE A 40 -3.31 -20.77 -4.07
C ILE A 40 -2.43 -21.99 -4.25
N ASN A 41 -1.67 -22.35 -3.22
CA ASN A 41 -0.80 -23.53 -3.20
C ASN A 41 -1.21 -24.47 -2.06
N PRO A 42 -0.96 -25.78 -2.16
CA PRO A 42 -1.25 -26.72 -1.07
C PRO A 42 -0.57 -26.39 0.27
N ILE A 43 0.55 -25.65 0.27
CA ILE A 43 1.23 -25.19 1.49
C ILE A 43 0.56 -23.94 2.06
N ALA A 44 0.27 -22.95 1.23
CA ALA A 44 -0.25 -21.66 1.66
C ALA A 44 -0.97 -20.92 0.53
N THR A 45 -1.86 -20.00 0.89
CA THR A 45 -2.37 -18.98 -0.03
C THR A 45 -1.69 -17.64 0.27
N ILE A 46 -1.18 -16.98 -0.77
CA ILE A 46 -0.49 -15.69 -0.65
C ILE A 46 -1.02 -14.70 -1.70
N VAL A 47 -0.79 -13.41 -1.45
CA VAL A 47 -0.99 -12.36 -2.46
C VAL A 47 0.37 -11.87 -2.91
N VAL A 48 0.65 -11.94 -4.20
CA VAL A 48 1.89 -11.43 -4.79
C VAL A 48 1.61 -10.18 -5.58
N LYS A 49 2.35 -9.10 -5.31
CA LYS A 49 2.35 -7.89 -6.12
C LYS A 49 3.64 -7.81 -6.92
N VAL A 50 3.53 -7.59 -8.23
CA VAL A 50 4.65 -7.35 -9.14
C VAL A 50 4.67 -5.88 -9.51
N PHE A 51 5.82 -5.24 -9.27
CA PHE A 51 6.07 -3.83 -9.51
C PHE A 51 7.11 -3.66 -10.62
N SER A 52 6.98 -2.58 -11.40
CA SER A 52 8.08 -2.03 -12.19
C SER A 52 8.81 -0.98 -11.35
N GLU A 53 10.14 -0.96 -11.45
CA GLU A 53 11.00 0.04 -10.80
C GLU A 53 10.71 1.46 -11.28
N GLU A 54 10.14 1.64 -12.48
CA GLU A 54 9.65 2.93 -12.98
C GLU A 54 8.51 3.50 -12.13
N TYR A 55 7.68 2.64 -11.51
CA TYR A 55 6.53 3.06 -10.69
C TYR A 55 6.82 3.07 -9.19
N LYS A 56 7.68 2.16 -8.72
CA LYS A 56 8.05 2.01 -7.31
C LYS A 56 9.46 1.45 -7.25
N THR A 57 10.38 2.20 -6.67
CA THR A 57 11.76 1.73 -6.51
C THR A 57 11.85 0.64 -5.44
N LYS A 58 12.91 -0.18 -5.48
CA LYS A 58 13.17 -1.15 -4.40
C LYS A 58 13.34 -0.46 -3.04
N LYS A 59 13.94 0.73 -3.03
CA LYS A 59 14.14 1.56 -1.83
C LYS A 59 12.79 1.95 -1.19
N ASP A 60 11.83 2.41 -1.99
CA ASP A 60 10.47 2.71 -1.52
C ASP A 60 9.72 1.44 -1.06
N ALA A 61 10.01 0.30 -1.68
CA ALA A 61 9.42 -0.97 -1.31
C ALA A 61 9.95 -1.48 0.03
N LEU A 62 11.26 -1.39 0.25
CA LEU A 62 11.90 -1.77 1.53
C LEU A 62 11.42 -0.87 2.68
N SER A 63 11.26 0.43 2.45
CA SER A 63 10.70 1.34 3.46
C SER A 63 9.25 1.04 3.79
N GLU A 64 8.42 0.71 2.80
CA GLU A 64 7.05 0.23 3.04
C GLU A 64 7.03 -1.08 3.83
N LEU A 65 7.89 -2.04 3.46
CA LEU A 65 8.01 -3.33 4.16
C LEU A 65 8.42 -3.14 5.63
N LYS A 66 9.42 -2.29 5.89
CA LYS A 66 9.86 -1.94 7.25
C LYS A 66 8.70 -1.37 8.06
N LEU A 67 7.96 -0.39 7.51
CA LEU A 67 6.80 0.16 8.20
C LEU A 67 5.74 -0.90 8.51
N LEU A 68 5.41 -1.76 7.55
CA LEU A 68 4.39 -2.80 7.72
C LEU A 68 4.76 -3.80 8.82
N LEU A 69 6.03 -4.21 8.87
CA LEU A 69 6.53 -5.12 9.91
C LEU A 69 6.48 -4.47 11.30
N GLU A 70 6.91 -3.21 11.39
CA GLU A 70 6.87 -2.42 12.61
C GLU A 70 5.43 -2.23 13.12
N LEU A 71 4.51 -1.85 12.24
CA LEU A 71 3.08 -1.72 12.56
C LEU A 71 2.47 -3.05 13.02
N SER A 72 2.76 -4.14 12.31
CA SER A 72 2.23 -5.46 12.65
C SER A 72 2.73 -5.94 14.01
N SER A 73 4.01 -5.72 14.32
CA SER A 73 4.59 -6.10 15.62
C SER A 73 3.98 -5.30 16.78
N ASN A 74 3.53 -4.07 16.50
CA ASN A 74 2.84 -3.18 17.43
C ASN A 74 1.31 -3.31 17.42
N ASN A 75 0.79 -4.46 16.96
CA ASN A 75 -0.64 -4.78 16.93
C ASN A 75 -1.52 -3.84 16.08
N VAL A 76 -0.94 -3.05 15.20
CA VAL A 76 -1.71 -2.29 14.19
C VAL A 76 -2.13 -3.25 13.08
N LYS A 77 -3.41 -3.20 12.70
CA LYS A 77 -4.00 -4.15 11.76
C LYS A 77 -3.66 -3.80 10.32
N VAL A 78 -2.51 -4.27 9.88
CA VAL A 78 -2.00 -4.06 8.52
C VAL A 78 -1.88 -5.40 7.79
N ILE A 79 -1.66 -5.33 6.48
CA ILE A 79 -1.24 -6.50 5.72
C ILE A 79 0.17 -6.91 6.14
N ILE A 80 0.39 -8.22 6.27
CA ILE A 80 1.66 -8.76 6.75
C ILE A 80 2.50 -9.19 5.55
N PRO A 81 3.68 -8.59 5.33
CA PRO A 81 4.60 -9.05 4.32
C PRO A 81 5.09 -10.46 4.63
N LYS A 82 5.25 -11.29 3.60
CA LYS A 82 5.80 -12.63 3.73
C LYS A 82 7.23 -12.64 3.23
N SER A 83 8.17 -13.09 4.06
CA SER A 83 9.54 -13.33 3.64
C SER A 83 9.65 -14.63 2.85
N GLY A 84 10.62 -14.69 1.95
CA GLY A 84 11.08 -15.90 1.30
C GLY A 84 11.83 -16.83 2.26
N VAL A 85 12.28 -17.97 1.73
CA VAL A 85 13.01 -19.01 2.49
C VAL A 85 14.31 -18.49 3.10
N ASN A 86 14.95 -17.52 2.45
CA ASN A 86 16.19 -16.87 2.91
C ASN A 86 15.96 -15.63 3.77
N ARG A 87 14.71 -15.36 4.18
CA ARG A 87 14.27 -14.15 4.92
C ARG A 87 14.25 -12.85 4.12
N ASP A 88 14.56 -12.89 2.83
CA ASP A 88 14.37 -11.76 1.92
C ASP A 88 12.90 -11.54 1.58
N PHE A 89 12.47 -10.28 1.45
CA PHE A 89 11.07 -9.94 1.13
C PHE A 89 10.83 -9.61 -0.35
N ILE A 90 11.90 -9.35 -1.10
CA ILE A 90 11.84 -8.92 -2.50
C ILE A 90 12.45 -10.01 -3.36
N LEU A 91 11.66 -10.55 -4.29
CA LEU A 91 12.14 -11.39 -5.38
C LEU A 91 12.38 -10.52 -6.61
N GLU A 92 13.63 -10.42 -7.06
CA GLU A 92 13.94 -9.79 -8.33
C GLU A 92 13.58 -10.69 -9.51
N LEU A 93 12.98 -10.11 -10.55
CA LEU A 93 12.54 -10.84 -11.75
C LEU A 93 13.43 -10.53 -12.96
N ASN A 94 14.65 -10.06 -12.74
CA ASN A 94 15.59 -9.65 -13.79
C ASN A 94 15.92 -10.78 -14.79
N GLN A 95 15.87 -12.04 -14.37
CA GLN A 95 16.06 -13.20 -15.26
C GLN A 95 14.96 -13.31 -16.33
N ILE A 96 13.80 -12.67 -16.11
CA ILE A 96 12.67 -12.63 -17.03
C ILE A 96 12.60 -11.27 -17.72
N GLN A 97 12.55 -10.21 -16.92
CA GLN A 97 12.46 -8.84 -17.38
C GLN A 97 13.14 -7.92 -16.36
N ASN A 98 14.19 -7.22 -16.80
CA ASN A 98 14.90 -6.25 -15.96
C ASN A 98 13.96 -5.16 -15.43
N GLY A 99 14.22 -4.71 -14.20
CA GLY A 99 13.48 -3.61 -13.57
C GLY A 99 12.12 -4.01 -12.99
N TYR A 100 11.89 -5.32 -12.78
CA TYR A 100 10.69 -5.82 -12.10
C TYR A 100 11.04 -6.63 -10.87
N PHE A 101 10.19 -6.51 -9.85
CA PHE A 101 10.30 -7.28 -8.62
C PHE A 101 8.94 -7.67 -8.06
N ALA A 102 8.92 -8.74 -7.26
CA ALA A 102 7.74 -9.29 -6.64
C ALA A 102 7.84 -9.26 -5.10
N ILE A 103 6.73 -8.93 -4.45
CA ILE A 103 6.58 -8.96 -2.99
C ILE A 103 5.35 -9.79 -2.66
N ALA A 104 5.50 -10.76 -1.75
CA ALA A 104 4.40 -11.54 -1.23
C ALA A 104 3.88 -10.99 0.09
N TYR A 105 2.58 -11.19 0.30
CA TYR A 105 1.86 -10.86 1.51
C TYR A 105 1.02 -12.05 1.95
N GLU A 106 0.80 -12.16 3.25
CA GLU A 106 -0.15 -13.13 3.78
C GLU A 106 -1.55 -12.88 3.22
N TYR A 107 -2.22 -13.96 2.81
CA TYR A 107 -3.59 -13.86 2.34
C TYR A 107 -4.55 -13.70 3.51
N PHE A 108 -5.29 -12.59 3.52
CA PHE A 108 -6.38 -12.36 4.46
C PHE A 108 -7.72 -12.66 3.80
N GLU A 109 -8.42 -13.64 4.36
CA GLU A 109 -9.80 -13.92 3.96
C GLU A 109 -10.73 -12.80 4.47
N GLY A 110 -11.09 -11.89 3.56
CA GLY A 110 -11.94 -10.75 3.85
C GLY A 110 -12.71 -10.27 2.63
N GLU A 111 -13.68 -9.39 2.89
CA GLU A 111 -14.46 -8.69 1.87
C GLU A 111 -14.10 -7.21 1.89
N VAL A 112 -13.92 -6.63 0.70
CA VAL A 112 -13.93 -5.17 0.53
C VAL A 112 -15.34 -4.69 0.80
N ILE A 113 -15.48 -3.61 1.56
CA ILE A 113 -16.78 -2.99 1.81
C ILE A 113 -16.84 -1.69 0.99
N PRO A 114 -17.60 -1.65 -0.12
CA PRO A 114 -17.68 -0.45 -0.96
C PRO A 114 -18.22 0.76 -0.20
N LYS A 115 -19.25 0.53 0.63
CA LYS A 115 -19.93 1.56 1.43
C LYS A 115 -19.94 1.19 2.91
N LEU A 116 -19.23 1.99 3.71
CA LEU A 116 -19.13 1.78 5.15
C LEU A 116 -20.39 2.29 5.85
N ASN A 117 -20.93 1.50 6.79
CA ASN A 117 -21.89 2.00 7.77
C ASN A 117 -21.19 2.74 8.92
N LYS A 118 -21.96 3.42 9.78
CA LYS A 118 -21.43 4.22 10.90
C LYS A 118 -20.41 3.46 11.77
N VAL A 119 -20.67 2.19 12.09
CA VAL A 119 -19.76 1.36 12.89
C VAL A 119 -18.48 1.03 12.12
N GLN A 120 -18.58 0.75 10.82
CA GLN A 120 -17.41 0.47 9.98
C GLN A 120 -16.55 1.72 9.78
N SER A 121 -17.15 2.88 9.53
CA SER A 121 -16.44 4.16 9.42
C SER A 121 -15.72 4.51 10.72
N PHE A 122 -16.39 4.34 11.87
CA PHE A 122 -15.77 4.54 13.17
C PHE A 122 -14.54 3.64 13.37
N ASN A 123 -14.67 2.34 13.08
CA ASN A 123 -13.55 1.40 13.21
C ASN A 123 -12.41 1.71 12.24
N LEU A 124 -12.73 2.18 11.03
CA LEU A 124 -11.73 2.59 10.05
C LEU A 124 -10.94 3.81 10.56
N GLY A 125 -11.62 4.80 11.15
CA GLY A 125 -11.00 5.95 11.79
C GLY A 125 -10.15 5.59 13.01
N VAL A 126 -10.63 4.69 13.87
CA VAL A 126 -9.83 4.18 15.02
C VAL A 126 -8.55 3.51 14.55
N ASN A 127 -8.61 2.69 13.49
CA ASN A 127 -7.41 2.09 12.95
C ASN A 127 -6.45 3.13 12.35
N LEU A 128 -6.95 4.19 11.71
CA LEU A 128 -6.11 5.27 11.18
C LEU A 128 -5.42 6.05 12.30
N ALA A 129 -6.15 6.35 13.37
CA ALA A 129 -5.60 7.00 14.55
C ALA A 129 -4.49 6.16 15.20
N ASN A 130 -4.67 4.83 15.28
CA ASN A 130 -3.61 3.93 15.78
C ASN A 130 -2.39 3.91 14.87
N PHE A 131 -2.59 3.97 13.54
CA PHE A 131 -1.51 4.11 12.58
C PHE A 131 -0.74 5.43 12.80
N HIS A 132 -1.44 6.57 12.88
CA HIS A 132 -0.81 7.88 13.09
C HIS A 132 -0.08 7.95 14.45
N LYS A 133 -0.69 7.40 15.50
CA LYS A 133 -0.04 7.33 16.81
C LYS A 133 1.28 6.54 16.77
N PHE A 134 1.34 5.49 15.96
CA PHE A 134 2.56 4.71 15.77
C PHE A 134 3.59 5.47 14.94
N SER A 135 3.17 6.14 13.87
CA SER A 135 4.10 6.83 12.95
C SER A 135 4.82 8.03 13.53
N ILE A 136 4.38 8.53 14.69
CA ILE A 136 5.06 9.59 15.44
C ILE A 136 6.35 9.08 16.13
N ASN A 137 6.58 7.76 16.16
CA ASN A 137 7.77 7.18 16.77
C ASN A 137 9.06 7.74 16.15
N PRO A 138 9.91 8.46 16.91
CA PRO A 138 11.13 9.07 16.39
C PRO A 138 12.18 8.04 15.95
N ASN A 139 12.09 6.79 16.41
CA ASN A 139 12.99 5.72 16.02
C ASN A 139 12.61 5.07 14.67
N LEU A 140 11.49 5.49 14.06
CA LEU A 140 11.01 4.95 12.80
C LEU A 140 11.68 5.68 11.63
N GLU A 141 12.91 5.26 11.32
CA GLU A 141 13.65 5.77 10.16
C GLU A 141 13.21 5.05 8.88
N LEU A 142 12.57 5.78 7.98
CA LEU A 142 12.12 5.29 6.67
C LEU A 142 12.59 6.23 5.58
N ASP A 143 12.98 5.68 4.43
CA ASP A 143 13.05 6.49 3.23
C ASP A 143 11.64 6.82 2.77
N LYS A 144 11.39 8.11 2.58
CA LYS A 144 10.05 8.63 2.49
C LYS A 144 9.99 9.80 1.52
N THR A 145 8.93 9.83 0.72
CA THR A 145 8.60 10.98 -0.11
C THR A 145 7.75 11.94 0.70
N GLU A 146 8.18 13.20 0.78
CA GLU A 146 7.43 14.26 1.44
C GLU A 146 6.39 14.83 0.47
N TYR A 147 5.12 14.84 0.89
CA TYR A 147 4.04 15.44 0.11
C TYR A 147 3.99 16.94 0.30
N THR A 148 4.90 17.65 -0.37
CA THR A 148 4.87 19.12 -0.44
C THR A 148 3.87 19.59 -1.51
N ILE A 149 3.48 20.88 -1.50
CA ILE A 149 2.78 21.48 -2.66
C ILE A 149 3.59 21.29 -3.94
N GLY A 150 4.92 21.40 -3.86
CA GLY A 150 5.81 21.16 -4.99
C GLY A 150 5.62 19.75 -5.57
N TYR A 151 5.60 18.73 -4.71
CA TYR A 151 5.39 17.35 -5.13
C TYR A 151 3.96 17.09 -5.61
N LEU A 152 2.95 17.46 -4.79
CA LEU A 152 1.55 17.15 -5.06
C LEU A 152 0.99 17.91 -6.25
N PHE A 153 1.30 19.21 -6.36
CA PHE A 153 0.78 20.07 -7.41
C PHE A 153 1.83 20.33 -8.49
N ASP A 154 2.98 20.93 -8.17
CA ASP A 154 3.86 21.48 -9.21
C ASP A 154 4.43 20.36 -10.12
N ASP A 155 4.84 19.23 -9.55
CA ASP A 155 5.35 18.09 -10.31
C ASP A 155 4.24 17.36 -11.09
N SER A 156 3.09 17.12 -10.46
CA SER A 156 1.91 16.60 -11.15
C SER A 156 1.47 17.50 -12.31
N TYR A 157 1.48 18.81 -12.09
CA TYR A 157 1.08 19.80 -13.07
C TYR A 157 2.01 19.80 -14.27
N LYS A 158 3.34 19.73 -14.07
CA LYS A 158 4.30 19.61 -15.19
C LYS A 158 3.98 18.43 -16.10
N LEU A 159 3.60 17.28 -15.53
CA LEU A 159 3.28 16.07 -16.28
C LEU A 159 1.97 16.19 -17.08
N ILE A 160 0.92 16.79 -16.50
CA ILE A 160 -0.39 16.89 -17.15
C ILE A 160 -0.54 18.14 -18.04
N ARG A 161 0.25 19.19 -17.80
CA ARG A 161 0.15 20.50 -18.48
C ARG A 161 0.11 20.41 -20.01
N PRO A 162 0.86 19.52 -20.70
CA PRO A 162 0.76 19.37 -22.16
C PRO A 162 -0.62 18.95 -22.66
N PHE A 163 -1.45 18.33 -21.81
CA PHE A 163 -2.78 17.83 -22.16
C PHE A 163 -3.91 18.79 -21.78
N LEU A 164 -3.58 19.97 -21.23
CA LEU A 164 -4.56 20.95 -20.76
C LEU A 164 -4.77 22.10 -21.77
N GLY A 165 -6.00 22.59 -21.85
CA GLY A 165 -6.32 23.85 -22.51
C GLY A 165 -5.91 25.06 -21.65
N ASP A 166 -5.84 26.24 -22.26
CA ASP A 166 -5.31 27.43 -21.56
C ASP A 166 -6.20 27.89 -20.41
N SER A 167 -7.52 27.79 -20.53
CA SER A 167 -8.45 28.08 -19.42
C SER A 167 -8.27 27.14 -18.23
N GLN A 168 -7.95 25.86 -18.49
CA GLN A 168 -7.67 24.87 -17.43
C GLN A 168 -6.34 25.17 -16.73
N LYS A 169 -5.30 25.54 -17.49
CA LYS A 169 -4.01 25.96 -16.93
C LYS A 169 -4.16 27.17 -16.03
N GLU A 170 -4.89 28.19 -16.49
CA GLU A 170 -5.15 29.41 -15.71
C GLU A 170 -5.93 29.08 -14.43
N TYR A 171 -6.98 28.26 -14.53
CA TYR A 171 -7.76 27.83 -13.38
C TYR A 171 -6.90 27.08 -12.35
N LEU A 172 -6.09 26.12 -12.79
CA LEU A 172 -5.24 25.34 -11.89
C LEU A 172 -4.17 26.18 -11.21
N ASN A 173 -3.53 27.11 -11.94
CA ASN A 173 -2.57 28.03 -11.35
C ASN A 173 -3.22 28.92 -10.28
N LYS A 174 -4.40 29.49 -10.57
CA LYS A 174 -5.16 30.27 -9.57
C LYS A 174 -5.55 29.44 -8.34
N LEU A 175 -5.91 28.17 -8.54
CA LEU A 175 -6.22 27.26 -7.44
C LEU A 175 -5.00 26.97 -6.58
N ARG A 176 -3.84 26.74 -7.20
CA ARG A 176 -2.57 26.53 -6.52
C ARG A 176 -2.18 27.72 -5.67
N ASP A 177 -2.25 28.92 -6.21
CA ASP A 177 -1.92 30.16 -5.47
C ASP A 177 -2.88 30.38 -4.29
N LYS A 178 -4.17 30.08 -4.48
CA LYS A 178 -5.15 30.13 -3.40
C LYS A 178 -4.83 29.12 -2.28
N ILE A 179 -4.48 27.88 -2.62
CA ILE A 179 -4.12 26.85 -1.63
C ILE A 179 -2.84 27.25 -0.90
N GLN A 180 -1.82 27.74 -1.61
CA GLN A 180 -0.57 28.22 -1.03
C GLN A 180 -0.82 29.33 -0.01
N LEU A 181 -1.60 30.35 -0.39
CA LEU A 181 -1.97 31.44 0.50
C LEU A 181 -2.74 30.93 1.73
N GLN A 182 -3.65 29.96 1.56
CA GLN A 182 -4.35 29.37 2.70
C GLN A 182 -3.40 28.64 3.65
N LEU A 183 -2.44 27.86 3.15
CA LEU A 183 -1.46 27.20 4.01
C LEU A 183 -0.60 28.20 4.79
N GLU A 184 -0.16 29.28 4.13
CA GLU A 184 0.58 30.38 4.77
C GLU A 184 -0.24 31.07 5.86
N LEU A 185 -1.56 31.27 5.63
CA LEU A 185 -2.46 31.89 6.60
C LEU A 185 -2.76 30.99 7.81
N ILE A 186 -2.85 29.67 7.62
CA ILE A 186 -3.03 28.75 8.77
C ILE A 186 -1.74 28.76 9.62
N ASN A 187 -0.57 29.00 9.00
CA ASN A 187 0.73 29.10 9.66
C ASN A 187 0.95 27.95 10.66
N LEU A 188 0.64 26.72 10.23
CA LEU A 188 0.79 25.53 11.06
C LEU A 188 2.27 25.33 11.36
N GLU A 189 2.63 25.44 12.62
CA GLU A 189 3.94 24.99 13.09
C GLU A 189 4.04 23.49 12.83
N ILE A 190 4.91 23.08 11.89
CA ILE A 190 5.11 21.68 11.55
C ILE A 190 5.77 20.99 12.74
N ASN A 191 5.05 20.04 13.34
CA ASN A 191 5.53 19.24 14.45
C ASN A 191 4.95 17.82 14.38
N ASN A 192 5.37 16.97 15.30
CA ASN A 192 4.97 15.57 15.31
C ASN A 192 3.48 15.32 15.57
N GLU A 193 2.71 16.33 15.97
CA GLU A 193 1.26 16.21 16.20
C GLU A 193 0.44 16.44 14.92
N ASN A 194 0.98 17.24 14.00
CA ASN A 194 0.29 17.64 12.76
C ASN A 194 1.01 17.23 11.47
N TYR A 195 2.21 16.65 11.57
CA TYR A 195 2.99 16.19 10.44
C TYR A 195 3.66 14.84 10.71
N GLY A 196 3.62 13.92 9.74
CA GLY A 196 4.26 12.62 9.89
C GLY A 196 3.92 11.60 8.82
N ILE A 197 4.36 10.36 9.04
CA ILE A 197 4.05 9.25 8.12
C ILE A 197 2.55 8.98 8.15
N CYS A 198 1.98 8.89 6.95
CA CYS A 198 0.58 8.64 6.67
C CYS A 198 0.45 7.44 5.71
N HIS A 199 -0.77 7.00 5.47
CA HIS A 199 -1.03 6.00 4.43
C HIS A 199 -1.11 6.62 3.03
N GLY A 200 -1.49 7.89 2.90
CA GLY A 200 -1.65 8.62 1.63
C GLY A 200 -2.73 8.12 0.65
N ASP A 201 -3.45 7.05 0.97
CA ASP A 201 -4.61 6.53 0.20
C ASP A 201 -5.54 5.68 1.10
N TYR A 202 -5.98 6.26 2.20
CA TYR A 202 -6.72 5.54 3.23
C TYR A 202 -8.23 5.52 2.94
N ILE A 203 -8.64 4.66 2.02
CA ILE A 203 -10.03 4.51 1.57
C ILE A 203 -10.62 3.13 1.88
N SER A 204 -11.96 3.02 1.87
CA SER A 204 -12.68 1.76 2.17
C SER A 204 -12.29 0.59 1.25
N ARG A 205 -11.92 0.89 0.00
CA ARG A 205 -11.46 -0.09 -0.99
C ARG A 205 -10.10 -0.70 -0.64
N ASN A 206 -9.29 0.01 0.14
CA ASN A 206 -8.00 -0.44 0.66
C ASN A 206 -8.14 -1.09 2.04
N SER A 207 -9.36 -1.49 2.44
CA SER A 207 -9.63 -2.13 3.72
C SER A 207 -10.42 -3.42 3.54
N LEU A 208 -9.99 -4.48 4.22
CA LEU A 208 -10.67 -5.76 4.27
C LEU A 208 -11.36 -5.97 5.61
N LYS A 209 -12.64 -6.34 5.54
CA LYS A 209 -13.35 -6.86 6.71
C LYS A 209 -13.22 -8.37 6.73
N LYS A 210 -12.76 -8.91 7.85
CA LYS A 210 -12.68 -10.37 8.04
C LYS A 210 -14.09 -10.98 7.95
N LYS A 211 -14.25 -11.99 7.09
CA LYS A 211 -15.49 -12.78 7.05
C LYS A 211 -15.69 -13.47 8.40
N LYS A 212 -16.94 -13.51 8.89
CA LYS A 212 -17.25 -14.33 10.08
C LYS A 212 -17.03 -15.79 9.66
N LYS A 213 -16.12 -16.50 10.32
CA LYS A 213 -16.28 -17.96 10.40
C LYS A 213 -17.58 -18.19 11.16
N GLU A 214 -18.50 -18.96 10.58
CA GLU A 214 -19.68 -19.47 11.30
C GLU A 214 -19.21 -20.33 12.47
N LYS A 215 -18.91 -19.69 13.58
CA LYS A 215 -18.87 -20.32 14.89
C LYS A 215 -19.79 -19.52 15.78
N LYS A 216 -20.83 -20.20 16.27
CA LYS A 216 -21.72 -19.80 17.35
C LYS A 216 -20.87 -19.32 18.53
N ASN A 217 -20.59 -18.03 18.60
CA ASN A 217 -20.22 -17.35 19.84
C ASN A 217 -20.38 -15.84 19.66
N LYS A 218 -21.48 -15.34 20.21
CA LYS A 218 -21.80 -13.92 20.36
C LYS A 218 -20.83 -13.34 21.40
N ASN A 219 -19.69 -12.78 20.96
CA ASN A 219 -18.91 -11.70 21.62
C ASN A 219 -17.47 -11.62 21.11
N LYS A 220 -17.24 -11.39 19.81
CA LYS A 220 -15.92 -10.96 19.32
C LYS A 220 -16.03 -9.69 18.47
N LYS A 221 -15.35 -8.64 18.94
CA LYS A 221 -15.22 -7.31 18.31
C LYS A 221 -14.82 -7.45 16.83
N LYS A 222 -15.49 -6.68 15.97
CA LYS A 222 -15.30 -6.65 14.50
C LYS A 222 -13.83 -6.29 14.18
N LYS A 223 -13.18 -7.01 13.26
CA LYS A 223 -11.79 -6.76 12.84
C LYS A 223 -11.75 -6.28 11.38
N ILE A 224 -11.19 -5.10 11.16
CA ILE A 224 -10.87 -4.51 9.86
C ILE A 224 -9.35 -4.50 9.73
N PHE A 225 -8.82 -4.98 8.60
CA PHE A 225 -7.40 -4.97 8.22
C PHE A 225 -7.20 -3.99 7.06
N ILE A 226 -6.10 -3.24 7.08
CA ILE A 226 -5.80 -2.25 6.02
C ILE A 226 -4.73 -2.80 5.08
N PHE A 227 -4.95 -2.59 3.79
CA PHE A 227 -4.00 -2.85 2.72
C PHE A 227 -3.24 -1.56 2.41
N PHE A 228 -1.91 -1.62 2.47
CA PHE A 228 -1.07 -0.55 1.94
C PHE A 228 -0.89 -0.75 0.44
N GLN A 229 -0.94 0.38 -0.27
CA GLN A 229 -0.57 0.44 -1.69
C GLN A 229 0.74 1.20 -1.89
N LYS A 230 1.07 2.14 -0.97
CA LYS A 230 2.35 2.82 -0.77
C LYS A 230 2.35 3.45 0.64
N VAL A 231 3.53 3.76 1.17
CA VAL A 231 3.73 4.56 2.39
C VAL A 231 4.10 5.96 1.96
N TYR A 232 3.49 6.98 2.56
CA TYR A 232 3.73 8.38 2.20
C TYR A 232 3.82 9.24 3.46
N LEU A 233 4.47 10.40 3.43
CA LEU A 233 4.23 11.44 4.45
C LEU A 233 3.17 12.39 3.92
N LEU A 234 2.22 12.79 4.77
CA LEU A 234 1.33 13.92 4.44
C LEU A 234 1.78 15.14 5.24
N LEU A 235 1.81 16.27 4.53
CA LEU A 235 1.52 17.60 5.08
C LEU A 235 0.11 17.66 5.69
#